data_AF-A0A965IX27-F1
#
_entry.id   AF-A0A965IX27-F1
#
_cell.length_a   1.000
_cell.length_b   1.000
_cell.length_c   1.000
_cell.angle_alpha   90.00
_cell.angle_beta   90.00
_cell.angle_gamma   90.00
#
_symmetry.space_group_name_H-M   'P 1'
#
loop_
_entity.id
_entity.type
_entity.pdbx_description
1 polymer ?
#
loop_
_entity_poly.entity_id
_entity_poly.type
_entity_poly.pdbx_seq_one_letter_code
_entity_poly.pdbx_strand_id
1 'polypeptide(L)'
;IDLAPVEDSKPKDRFGLVLVKVTQPLFRLQLVGYVGEGPKAKGNFLKVQTDEVVFGTTGKKIPDLNLEIVSFAAERRKVQVDGGTPIVETVALAVVRDTVTGVVTAIDSRDDTKPDGEVKRWPDGKPMAVFIFTLETDEGPKALWVRGNMVTAIRDAAAAAGLKTVIGSELTIKHHDLGDERKGFARAKLFKAKFGPAPVKAAKPAAPAEEPW
;
A
#
# COMPACT_ATOMS: atom_id res chain seq x y z
N ILE A 1 3.50 -8.36 59.17
CA ILE A 1 4.13 -8.99 58.00
C ILE A 1 4.40 -7.86 57.03
N ASP A 2 5.68 -7.54 56.90
CA ASP A 2 6.21 -6.46 56.08
C ASP A 2 6.00 -6.83 54.61
N LEU A 3 5.28 -6.00 53.85
CA LEU A 3 5.11 -6.17 52.41
C LEU A 3 5.76 -4.96 51.75
N ALA A 4 7.04 -5.12 51.41
CA ALA A 4 7.79 -4.16 50.63
C ALA A 4 7.05 -3.83 49.32
N PRO A 5 7.20 -2.61 48.77
CA PRO A 5 6.66 -2.27 47.46
C PRO A 5 7.35 -3.15 46.42
N VAL A 6 6.57 -3.82 45.58
CA VAL A 6 7.07 -4.45 44.36
C VAL A 6 7.59 -3.31 43.47
N GLU A 7 8.91 -3.14 43.42
CA GLU A 7 9.53 -2.25 42.44
C GLU A 7 9.07 -2.67 41.05
N ASP A 8 8.42 -1.75 40.34
CA ASP A 8 8.17 -1.86 38.90
C ASP A 8 9.50 -2.13 38.20
N SER A 9 9.72 -3.38 37.81
CA SER A 9 10.85 -3.75 36.97
C SER A 9 10.64 -3.06 35.63
N LYS A 10 11.31 -1.91 35.43
CA LYS A 10 11.44 -1.27 34.12
C LYS A 10 11.85 -2.35 33.10
N PRO A 11 11.20 -2.43 31.92
CA PRO A 11 11.60 -3.39 30.91
C PRO A 11 13.07 -3.12 30.54
N LYS A 12 13.90 -4.15 30.74
CA LYS A 12 15.33 -4.15 30.45
C LYS A 12 15.49 -3.90 28.95
N ASP A 13 15.97 -2.72 28.59
CA ASP A 13 16.24 -2.31 27.21
C ASP A 13 17.31 -3.25 26.61
N ARG A 14 16.87 -4.27 25.87
CA ARG A 14 17.78 -5.32 25.36
C ARG A 14 18.47 -4.94 24.06
N PHE A 15 18.11 -3.83 23.45
CA PHE A 15 18.73 -3.31 22.24
C PHE A 15 18.78 -1.79 22.35
N GLY A 16 19.96 -1.19 22.30
CA GLY A 16 20.18 0.26 22.35
C GLY A 16 19.67 1.01 21.12
N LEU A 17 18.43 0.73 20.71
CA LEU A 17 17.73 1.37 19.60
C LEU A 17 16.60 2.21 20.19
N VAL A 18 16.74 3.52 20.08
CA VAL A 18 15.66 4.45 20.43
C VAL A 18 14.86 4.73 19.16
N LEU A 19 13.57 4.38 19.17
CA LEU A 19 12.67 4.75 18.08
C LEU A 19 12.49 6.28 18.06
N VAL A 20 13.20 6.97 17.16
CA VAL A 20 13.20 8.43 17.10
C VAL A 20 11.88 8.99 16.57
N LYS A 21 11.38 8.43 15.46
CA LYS A 21 10.14 8.88 14.81
C LYS A 21 9.68 7.85 13.77
N VAL A 22 8.38 7.59 13.70
CA VAL A 22 7.76 6.87 12.59
C VAL A 22 7.02 7.89 11.73
N THR A 23 7.56 8.22 10.56
CA THR A 23 6.87 9.03 9.55
C THR A 23 6.42 8.15 8.41
N GLN A 24 5.16 8.29 8.00
CA GLN A 24 4.71 7.70 6.75
C GLN A 24 5.45 8.38 5.59
N PRO A 25 5.99 7.61 4.63
CA PRO A 25 6.55 8.20 3.43
C PRO A 25 5.45 8.97 2.69
N LEU A 26 5.83 10.08 2.08
CA LEU A 26 4.92 10.87 1.25
C LEU A 26 4.35 9.98 0.14
N PHE A 27 3.05 10.10 -0.12
CA PHE A 27 2.44 9.38 -1.23
C PHE A 27 3.06 9.84 -2.55
N ARG A 28 3.34 8.90 -3.47
CA ARG A 28 4.10 9.15 -4.72
C ARG A 28 3.51 10.27 -5.59
N LEU A 29 2.21 10.53 -5.44
CA LEU A 29 1.48 11.61 -6.12
C LEU A 29 0.84 12.55 -5.09
N GLN A 30 1.23 13.81 -5.08
CA GLN A 30 0.70 14.80 -4.12
C GLN A 30 -0.12 15.88 -4.82
N LEU A 31 -1.32 16.17 -4.32
CA LEU A 31 -2.09 17.33 -4.76
C LEU A 31 -1.45 18.60 -4.19
N VAL A 32 -0.89 19.45 -5.04
CA VAL A 32 -0.23 20.70 -4.65
C VAL A 32 -1.05 21.95 -4.97
N GLY A 33 -2.11 21.82 -5.75
CA GLY A 33 -3.05 22.89 -6.04
C GLY A 33 -4.21 22.40 -6.89
N TYR A 34 -5.24 23.23 -7.04
CA TYR A 34 -6.37 22.92 -7.91
C TYR A 34 -7.00 24.21 -8.46
N VAL A 35 -7.76 24.06 -9.54
CA VAL A 35 -8.53 25.14 -10.16
C VAL A 35 -9.93 24.66 -10.49
N GLY A 36 -10.91 25.53 -10.27
CA GLY A 36 -12.33 25.25 -10.47
C GLY A 36 -13.00 24.58 -9.27
N GLU A 37 -14.27 24.22 -9.46
CA GLU A 37 -15.14 23.66 -8.41
C GLU A 37 -15.92 22.45 -8.93
N GLY A 38 -16.40 21.63 -7.99
CA GLY A 38 -17.18 20.44 -8.24
C GLY A 38 -16.40 19.36 -9.01
N PRO A 39 -17.09 18.48 -9.75
CA PRO A 39 -16.48 17.34 -10.44
C PRO A 39 -15.69 17.72 -11.71
N LYS A 40 -15.75 19.00 -12.12
CA LYS A 40 -15.01 19.53 -13.28
C LYS A 40 -13.71 20.24 -12.87
N ALA A 41 -13.42 20.31 -11.57
CA ALA A 41 -12.17 20.84 -11.06
C ALA A 41 -10.97 20.10 -11.68
N LYS A 42 -9.83 20.79 -11.76
CA LYS A 42 -8.56 20.22 -12.22
C LYS A 42 -7.52 20.37 -11.11
N GLY A 43 -6.74 19.31 -10.87
CA GLY A 43 -5.68 19.31 -9.87
C GLY A 43 -4.31 19.43 -10.51
N ASN A 44 -3.39 20.07 -9.78
CA ASN A 44 -1.96 20.05 -10.04
C ASN A 44 -1.35 19.03 -9.08
N PHE A 45 -0.70 18.01 -9.64
CA PHE A 45 -0.16 16.91 -8.86
C PHE A 45 1.35 16.83 -9.02
N LEU A 46 2.09 16.87 -7.91
CA LEU A 46 3.53 16.65 -7.88
C LEU A 46 3.81 15.14 -7.86
N LYS A 47 4.64 14.68 -8.79
CA LYS A 47 5.28 13.36 -8.74
C LYS A 47 6.53 13.46 -7.87
N VAL A 48 6.48 12.90 -6.66
CA VAL A 48 7.56 13.07 -5.66
C VAL A 48 8.90 12.51 -6.15
N GLN A 49 8.90 11.51 -7.03
CA GLN A 49 10.13 10.89 -7.53
C GLN A 49 10.87 11.74 -8.56
N THR A 50 10.16 12.56 -9.32
CA THR A 50 10.71 13.31 -10.46
C THR A 50 10.62 14.83 -10.29
N ASP A 51 9.96 15.29 -9.22
CA ASP A 51 9.55 16.68 -8.98
C ASP A 51 8.75 17.31 -10.15
N GLU A 52 8.16 16.47 -11.01
CA GLU A 52 7.33 16.91 -12.12
C GLU A 52 5.90 17.22 -11.63
N VAL A 53 5.36 18.37 -12.03
CA VAL A 53 3.94 18.69 -11.82
C VAL A 53 3.13 18.28 -13.03
N VAL A 54 2.11 17.45 -12.81
CA VAL A 54 1.16 17.02 -13.83
C VAL A 54 -0.25 17.51 -13.55
N PHE A 55 -0.94 17.92 -14.61
CA PHE A 55 -2.35 18.25 -14.56
C PHE A 55 -3.20 16.96 -14.55
N GLY A 56 -4.07 16.84 -13.55
CA GLY A 56 -4.90 15.67 -13.32
C GLY A 56 -6.39 16.00 -13.20
N THR A 57 -7.20 15.12 -13.79
CA THR A 57 -8.66 15.09 -13.65
C THR A 57 -9.09 13.64 -13.46
N THR A 58 -10.36 13.42 -13.12
CA THR A 58 -11.00 12.09 -13.18
C THR A 58 -10.64 11.35 -14.47
N GLY A 59 -10.19 10.10 -14.34
CA GLY A 59 -9.75 9.22 -15.42
C GLY A 59 -8.31 9.41 -15.88
N LYS A 60 -7.55 10.40 -15.37
CA LYS A 60 -6.16 10.61 -15.76
C LYS A 60 -5.29 9.44 -15.30
N LYS A 61 -4.62 8.79 -16.25
CA LYS A 61 -3.56 7.80 -15.99
C LYS A 61 -2.21 8.48 -15.86
N ILE A 62 -1.39 7.97 -14.96
CA ILE A 62 -0.01 8.37 -14.69
C ILE A 62 0.83 7.09 -14.77
N PRO A 63 1.16 6.64 -16.00
CA PRO A 63 1.68 5.30 -16.24
C PRO A 63 3.02 5.03 -15.56
N ASP A 64 3.89 6.03 -15.51
CA ASP A 64 5.19 5.99 -14.88
C ASP A 64 5.13 5.71 -13.36
N LEU A 65 4.03 6.09 -12.70
CA LEU A 65 3.79 5.76 -11.28
C LEU A 65 2.85 4.56 -11.08
N ASN A 66 2.34 3.97 -12.17
CA ASN A 66 1.27 2.96 -12.16
C ASN A 66 -0.01 3.44 -11.42
N LEU A 67 -0.33 4.73 -11.54
CA LEU A 67 -1.47 5.36 -10.89
C LEU A 67 -2.57 5.78 -11.89
N GLU A 68 -3.81 5.79 -11.42
CA GLU A 68 -4.96 6.36 -12.11
C GLU A 68 -5.78 7.21 -11.14
N ILE A 69 -6.07 8.46 -11.50
CA ILE A 69 -6.98 9.33 -10.75
C ILE A 69 -8.41 8.85 -11.05
N VAL A 70 -8.99 8.07 -10.15
CA VAL A 70 -10.33 7.50 -10.31
C VAL A 70 -11.41 8.56 -10.17
N SER A 71 -11.22 9.49 -9.25
CA SER A 71 -12.09 10.66 -9.12
C SER A 71 -11.31 11.85 -8.59
N PHE A 72 -11.70 13.04 -9.02
CA PHE A 72 -11.21 14.30 -8.50
C PHE A 72 -12.35 15.32 -8.46
N ALA A 73 -12.53 15.97 -7.31
CA ALA A 73 -13.51 17.04 -7.15
C ALA A 73 -13.06 18.03 -6.08
N ALA A 74 -13.47 19.30 -6.23
CA ALA A 74 -13.29 20.34 -5.22
C ALA A 74 -14.66 20.79 -4.71
N GLU A 75 -14.98 20.46 -3.46
CA GLU A 75 -16.33 20.62 -2.92
C GLU A 75 -16.30 21.30 -1.55
N ARG A 76 -17.33 22.11 -1.27
CA ARG A 76 -17.52 22.68 0.07
C ARG A 76 -17.87 21.58 1.06
N ARG A 77 -17.04 21.43 2.08
CA ARG A 77 -17.26 20.49 3.20
C ARG A 77 -17.18 21.22 4.52
N LYS A 78 -17.97 20.76 5.48
CA LYS A 78 -17.80 21.15 6.87
C LYS A 78 -16.56 20.43 7.40
N VAL A 79 -15.52 21.18 7.70
CA VAL A 79 -14.29 20.68 8.30
C VAL A 79 -14.38 20.92 9.80
N GLN A 80 -14.28 19.83 10.58
CA GLN A 80 -14.20 19.92 12.02
C GLN A 80 -12.82 20.44 12.39
N VAL A 81 -12.76 21.61 13.01
CA VAL A 81 -11.52 22.15 13.59
C VAL A 81 -11.55 21.81 15.08
N ASP A 82 -10.41 21.38 15.62
CA ASP A 82 -10.33 20.95 17.01
C ASP A 82 -10.77 22.05 17.98
N GLY A 83 -11.67 21.72 18.91
CA GLY A 83 -12.23 22.65 19.89
C GLY A 83 -13.14 23.77 19.37
N GLY A 84 -13.53 23.79 18.08
CA GLY A 84 -14.25 24.91 17.46
C GLY A 84 -15.54 24.56 16.69
N THR A 85 -16.26 25.59 16.25
CA THR A 85 -17.40 25.46 15.33
C THR A 85 -16.91 24.98 13.96
N PRO A 86 -17.59 24.01 13.31
CA PRO A 86 -17.18 23.52 12.00
C PRO A 86 -17.16 24.64 10.96
N ILE A 87 -16.05 24.74 10.21
CA ILE A 87 -15.88 25.75 9.15
C ILE A 87 -16.26 25.12 7.81
N VAL A 88 -16.93 25.89 6.94
CA VAL A 88 -17.20 25.46 5.57
C VAL A 88 -16.01 25.85 4.70
N GLU A 89 -15.27 24.85 4.21
CA GLU A 89 -14.09 25.04 3.37
C GLU A 89 -14.24 24.26 2.06
N THR A 90 -13.71 24.80 0.97
CA THR A 90 -13.62 24.05 -0.29
C THR A 90 -12.43 23.10 -0.20
N VAL A 91 -12.71 21.79 -0.20
CA VAL A 91 -11.71 20.73 -0.10
C VAL A 91 -11.62 20.01 -1.44
N ALA A 92 -10.40 19.93 -1.99
CA ALA A 92 -10.11 19.11 -3.15
C ALA A 92 -9.70 17.70 -2.72
N LEU A 93 -10.40 16.69 -3.24
CA LEU A 93 -10.15 15.28 -2.95
C LEU A 93 -9.86 14.53 -4.25
N ALA A 94 -8.71 13.84 -4.28
CA ALA A 94 -8.36 12.90 -5.31
C ALA A 94 -8.45 11.47 -4.76
N VAL A 95 -9.18 10.60 -5.45
CA VAL A 95 -9.14 9.15 -5.21
C VAL A 95 -8.27 8.53 -6.29
N VAL A 96 -7.24 7.79 -5.89
CA VAL A 96 -6.26 7.20 -6.80
C VAL A 96 -6.33 5.68 -6.74
N ARG A 97 -6.24 5.02 -7.89
CA ARG A 97 -6.04 3.58 -8.01
C ARG A 97 -4.57 3.32 -8.24
N ASP A 98 -3.99 2.51 -7.35
CA ASP A 98 -2.62 2.04 -7.44
C ASP A 98 -2.59 0.61 -8.00
N THR A 99 -1.73 0.38 -8.99
CA THR A 99 -1.47 -0.94 -9.56
C THR A 99 -0.03 -1.32 -9.27
N VAL A 100 0.17 -2.46 -8.64
CA VAL A 100 1.50 -2.99 -8.35
C VAL A 100 1.79 -4.10 -9.35
N THR A 101 2.91 -3.98 -10.06
CA THR A 101 3.46 -5.02 -10.92
C THR A 101 4.91 -5.29 -10.52
N GLY A 102 5.28 -6.56 -10.42
CA GLY A 102 6.66 -6.96 -10.16
C GLY A 102 6.85 -8.47 -10.13
N VAL A 103 8.11 -8.90 -10.16
CA VAL A 103 8.48 -10.32 -10.10
C VAL A 103 8.46 -10.79 -8.66
N VAL A 104 7.72 -11.86 -8.36
CA VAL A 104 7.71 -12.45 -7.02
C VAL A 104 9.06 -13.12 -6.74
N THR A 105 9.82 -12.63 -5.77
CA THR A 105 11.14 -13.19 -5.41
C THR A 105 11.10 -14.05 -4.15
N ALA A 106 10.21 -13.73 -3.21
CA ALA A 106 10.03 -14.48 -1.98
C ALA A 106 8.60 -14.37 -1.46
N ILE A 107 8.17 -15.37 -0.69
CA ILE A 107 6.89 -15.37 0.01
C ILE A 107 7.15 -15.80 1.45
N ASP A 108 6.75 -14.95 2.39
CA ASP A 108 6.74 -15.24 3.82
C ASP A 108 5.29 -15.31 4.34
N SER A 109 5.07 -15.96 5.47
CA SER A 109 3.77 -16.07 6.13
C SER A 109 3.91 -15.72 7.61
N ARG A 110 3.04 -14.86 8.11
CA ARG A 110 2.99 -14.48 9.54
C ARG A 110 1.57 -14.46 10.06
N ASP A 111 1.42 -14.49 11.37
CA ASP A 111 0.13 -14.27 12.00
C ASP A 111 -0.29 -12.80 11.84
N ASP A 112 -1.53 -12.57 11.42
CA ASP A 112 -2.09 -11.22 11.33
C ASP A 112 -2.38 -10.71 12.74
N THR A 113 -1.80 -9.57 13.07
CA THR A 113 -1.98 -8.89 14.36
C THR A 113 -2.80 -7.62 14.19
N LYS A 114 -3.54 -7.29 15.23
CA LYS A 114 -4.16 -5.96 15.41
C LYS A 114 -3.07 -4.93 15.74
N PRO A 115 -3.36 -3.61 15.66
CA PRO A 115 -2.41 -2.56 16.04
C PRO A 115 -1.91 -2.64 17.49
N ASP A 116 -2.68 -3.29 18.37
CA ASP A 116 -2.33 -3.57 19.77
C ASP A 116 -1.41 -4.80 19.95
N GLY A 117 -1.07 -5.51 18.86
CA GLY A 117 -0.23 -6.72 18.86
C GLY A 117 -1.01 -8.02 19.05
N GLU A 118 -2.32 -7.99 19.27
CA GLU A 118 -3.12 -9.21 19.46
C GLU A 118 -3.32 -9.95 18.12
N VAL A 119 -3.06 -11.26 18.10
CA VAL A 119 -3.27 -12.11 16.92
C VAL A 119 -4.75 -12.21 16.59
N LYS A 120 -5.12 -11.85 15.36
CA LYS A 120 -6.47 -12.03 14.85
C LYS A 120 -6.74 -13.50 14.61
N ARG A 121 -7.88 -13.95 15.12
CA ARG A 121 -8.34 -15.32 14.96
C ARG A 121 -9.65 -15.35 14.19
N TRP A 122 -9.82 -16.40 13.40
CA TRP A 122 -11.12 -16.75 12.83
C TRP A 122 -12.10 -17.15 13.94
N PRO A 123 -13.42 -17.16 13.67
CA PRO A 123 -14.42 -17.65 14.63
C PRO A 123 -14.18 -19.09 15.12
N ASP A 124 -13.40 -19.88 14.38
CA ASP A 124 -12.98 -21.25 14.74
C ASP A 124 -11.72 -21.29 15.65
N GLY A 125 -11.18 -20.15 16.05
CA GLY A 125 -10.01 -20.02 16.93
C GLY A 125 -8.65 -20.07 16.21
N LYS A 126 -8.60 -20.35 14.90
CA LYS A 126 -7.33 -20.42 14.16
C LYS A 126 -6.78 -19.03 13.87
N PRO A 127 -5.46 -18.81 13.99
CA PRO A 127 -4.85 -17.53 13.64
C PRO A 127 -5.03 -17.24 12.15
N MET A 128 -5.34 -15.98 11.84
CA MET A 128 -5.39 -15.50 10.46
C MET A 128 -3.96 -15.33 9.95
N ALA A 129 -3.62 -15.92 8.82
CA ALA A 129 -2.33 -15.72 8.19
C ALA A 129 -2.31 -14.46 7.29
N VAL A 130 -1.17 -13.78 7.32
CA VAL A 130 -0.77 -12.71 6.43
C VAL A 130 0.35 -13.23 5.54
N PHE A 131 0.22 -13.11 4.22
CA PHE A 131 1.30 -13.48 3.31
C PHE A 131 2.06 -12.23 2.89
N ILE A 132 3.38 -12.26 2.93
CA ILE A 132 4.24 -11.15 2.54
C ILE A 132 4.95 -11.58 1.26
N PHE A 133 4.53 -11.02 0.13
CA PHE A 133 5.15 -11.23 -1.17
C PHE A 133 6.23 -10.17 -1.36
N THR A 134 7.47 -10.61 -1.52
CA THR A 134 8.54 -9.72 -1.95
C THR A 134 8.50 -9.64 -3.47
N LEU A 135 8.27 -8.43 -3.99
CA LEU A 135 8.20 -8.14 -5.41
C LEU A 135 9.41 -7.32 -5.82
N GLU A 136 10.14 -7.78 -6.82
CA GLU A 136 11.10 -6.93 -7.52
C GLU A 136 10.33 -6.06 -8.52
N THR A 137 10.30 -4.76 -8.28
CA THR A 137 9.66 -3.76 -9.15
C THR A 137 10.72 -2.83 -9.74
N ASP A 138 10.37 -2.04 -10.75
CA ASP A 138 11.32 -1.06 -11.33
C ASP A 138 11.79 -0.01 -10.30
N GLU A 139 10.97 0.26 -9.28
CA GLU A 139 11.29 1.16 -8.16
C GLU A 139 12.10 0.46 -7.04
N GLY A 140 12.48 -0.81 -7.24
CA GLY A 140 13.17 -1.65 -6.26
C GLY A 140 12.26 -2.67 -5.56
N PRO A 141 12.79 -3.36 -4.53
CA PRO A 141 12.06 -4.41 -3.83
C PRO A 141 10.91 -3.84 -2.99
N LYS A 142 9.70 -4.36 -3.17
CA LYS A 142 8.49 -3.99 -2.41
C LYS A 142 7.91 -5.20 -1.69
N ALA A 143 7.55 -5.01 -0.43
CA ALA A 143 6.81 -6.01 0.34
C ALA A 143 5.30 -5.80 0.19
N LEU A 144 4.63 -6.70 -0.52
CA LEU A 144 3.18 -6.71 -0.65
C LEU A 144 2.56 -7.60 0.43
N TRP A 145 1.79 -6.98 1.31
CA TRP A 145 1.06 -7.66 2.39
C TRP A 145 -0.31 -8.12 1.90
N VAL A 146 -0.43 -9.41 1.63
CA VAL A 146 -1.60 -10.05 1.03
C VAL A 146 -2.50 -10.65 2.12
N ARG A 147 -3.76 -10.20 2.15
CA ARG A 147 -4.78 -10.62 3.14
C ARG A 147 -6.15 -10.79 2.49
N GLY A 148 -7.00 -11.63 3.09
CA GLY A 148 -8.42 -11.76 2.73
C GLY A 148 -8.64 -11.95 1.23
N ASN A 149 -9.52 -11.14 0.63
CA ASN A 149 -9.88 -11.21 -0.80
C ASN A 149 -8.68 -11.07 -1.76
N MET A 150 -7.57 -10.46 -1.32
CA MET A 150 -6.36 -10.40 -2.13
C MET A 150 -5.71 -11.79 -2.27
N VAL A 151 -5.76 -12.61 -1.22
CA VAL A 151 -5.27 -14.01 -1.27
C VAL A 151 -6.09 -14.81 -2.28
N THR A 152 -7.41 -14.66 -2.26
CA THR A 152 -8.31 -15.31 -3.22
C THR A 152 -7.98 -14.89 -4.65
N ALA A 153 -7.87 -13.58 -4.90
CA ALA A 153 -7.56 -13.06 -6.23
C ALA A 153 -6.22 -13.59 -6.78
N ILE A 154 -5.18 -13.65 -5.94
CA ILE A 154 -3.87 -14.18 -6.35
C ILE A 154 -3.93 -15.69 -6.61
N ARG A 155 -4.63 -16.45 -5.76
CA ARG A 155 -4.78 -17.91 -5.95
C ARG A 155 -5.53 -18.23 -7.23
N ASP A 156 -6.62 -17.53 -7.49
CA ASP A 156 -7.42 -17.71 -8.71
C ASP A 156 -6.60 -17.35 -9.95
N ALA A 157 -5.81 -16.27 -9.88
CA ALA A 157 -4.89 -15.89 -10.96
C ALA A 157 -3.77 -16.92 -11.18
N ALA A 158 -3.20 -17.48 -10.11
CA ALA A 158 -2.16 -18.51 -10.21
C ALA A 158 -2.72 -19.81 -10.81
N ALA A 159 -3.94 -20.21 -10.39
CA ALA A 159 -4.65 -21.36 -10.93
C ALA A 159 -4.99 -21.16 -12.41
N ALA A 160 -5.50 -19.98 -12.79
CA ALA A 160 -5.78 -19.64 -14.18
C ALA A 160 -4.53 -19.63 -15.06
N ALA A 161 -3.37 -19.26 -14.51
CA ALA A 161 -2.08 -19.32 -15.18
C ALA A 161 -1.43 -20.72 -15.15
N GLY A 162 -2.02 -21.71 -14.48
CA GLY A 162 -1.48 -23.06 -14.36
C GLY A 162 -0.16 -23.15 -13.57
N LEU A 163 0.13 -22.14 -12.74
CA LEU A 163 1.41 -22.03 -12.04
C LEU A 163 1.42 -22.93 -10.79
N LYS A 164 2.39 -23.84 -10.72
CA LYS A 164 2.67 -24.64 -9.51
C LYS A 164 3.42 -23.85 -8.44
N THR A 165 4.27 -22.93 -8.88
CA THR A 165 4.94 -21.94 -8.03
C THR A 165 4.76 -20.56 -8.65
N VAL A 166 4.54 -19.57 -7.80
CA VAL A 166 4.38 -18.17 -8.20
C VAL A 166 5.71 -17.40 -8.09
N ILE A 167 6.72 -17.97 -7.44
CA ILE A 167 8.06 -17.37 -7.34
C ILE A 167 8.70 -17.37 -8.74
N GLY A 168 9.26 -16.24 -9.13
CA GLY A 168 9.83 -15.98 -10.45
C GLY A 168 8.80 -15.51 -11.48
N SER A 169 7.50 -15.54 -11.17
CA SER A 169 6.46 -15.02 -12.07
C SER A 169 6.21 -13.54 -11.84
N GLU A 170 5.83 -12.83 -12.91
CA GLU A 170 5.40 -11.44 -12.80
C GLU A 170 3.97 -11.39 -12.27
N LEU A 171 3.75 -10.67 -11.18
CA LEU A 171 2.46 -10.50 -10.55
C LEU A 171 2.01 -9.05 -10.72
N THR A 172 0.87 -8.85 -11.40
CA THR A 172 0.16 -7.56 -11.39
C THR A 172 -1.08 -7.65 -10.53
N ILE A 173 -1.21 -6.76 -9.56
CA ILE A 173 -2.38 -6.65 -8.67
C ILE A 173 -2.91 -5.22 -8.69
N LYS A 174 -4.23 -5.10 -8.75
CA LYS A 174 -4.94 -3.83 -8.57
C LYS A 174 -6.15 -3.98 -7.66
N HIS A 175 -6.39 -2.95 -6.85
CA HIS A 175 -7.69 -2.73 -6.23
C HIS A 175 -8.68 -2.25 -7.31
N HIS A 176 -9.82 -2.92 -7.44
CA HIS A 176 -10.77 -2.58 -8.51
C HIS A 176 -12.11 -2.06 -8.00
N ASP A 177 -12.60 -2.55 -6.86
CA ASP A 177 -13.89 -2.14 -6.32
C ASP A 177 -14.02 -2.46 -4.82
N LEU A 178 -15.09 -1.95 -4.21
CA LEU A 178 -15.54 -2.27 -2.86
C LEU A 178 -16.79 -3.15 -2.94
N GLY A 179 -16.74 -4.31 -2.30
CA GLY A 179 -17.88 -5.21 -2.15
C GLY A 179 -18.95 -4.67 -1.20
N ASP A 180 -19.89 -5.54 -0.88
CA ASP A 180 -21.09 -5.21 -0.09
C ASP A 180 -20.74 -4.71 1.31
N GLU A 181 -21.54 -3.76 1.78
CA GLU A 181 -21.48 -3.29 3.15
C GLU A 181 -22.12 -4.32 4.07
N ARG A 182 -21.41 -4.68 5.15
CA ARG A 182 -21.93 -5.56 6.20
C ARG A 182 -21.96 -4.79 7.50
N LYS A 183 -23.04 -4.93 8.27
CA LYS A 183 -23.23 -4.21 9.54
C LYS A 183 -22.03 -4.45 10.47
N GLY A 184 -21.34 -3.37 10.86
CA GLY A 184 -20.17 -3.41 11.73
C GLY A 184 -18.82 -3.68 11.04
N PHE A 185 -18.79 -3.81 9.70
CA PHE A 185 -17.57 -4.03 8.94
C PHE A 185 -17.43 -2.99 7.82
N ALA A 186 -16.21 -2.51 7.60
CA ALA A 186 -15.89 -1.73 6.41
C ALA A 186 -16.16 -2.57 5.15
N ARG A 187 -16.57 -1.91 4.06
CA ARG A 187 -16.80 -2.56 2.76
C ARG A 187 -15.58 -3.38 2.34
N ALA A 188 -15.82 -4.61 1.90
CA ALA A 188 -14.76 -5.53 1.57
C ALA A 188 -13.98 -5.05 0.34
N LYS A 189 -12.66 -4.85 0.46
CA LYS A 189 -11.83 -4.48 -0.69
C LYS A 189 -11.75 -5.64 -1.67
N LEU A 190 -11.99 -5.37 -2.96
CA LEU A 190 -11.93 -6.35 -4.04
C LEU A 190 -10.71 -6.10 -4.94
N PHE A 191 -10.03 -7.18 -5.29
CA PHE A 191 -8.77 -7.16 -6.03
C PHE A 191 -8.89 -7.94 -7.33
N LYS A 192 -8.15 -7.51 -8.35
CA LYS A 192 -7.88 -8.29 -9.57
C LYS A 192 -6.38 -8.54 -9.64
N ALA A 193 -6.00 -9.80 -9.78
CA ALA A 193 -4.62 -10.21 -9.98
C ALA A 193 -4.49 -10.88 -11.34
N LYS A 194 -3.30 -10.77 -11.95
CA LYS A 194 -2.89 -11.55 -13.12
C LYS A 194 -1.43 -11.93 -12.97
N PHE A 195 -1.08 -13.10 -13.47
CA PHE A 195 0.32 -13.50 -13.65
C PHE A 195 0.72 -13.32 -15.11
N GLY A 196 1.84 -12.63 -15.34
CA GLY A 196 2.50 -12.52 -16.62
C GLY A 196 3.64 -13.54 -16.76
N PRO A 197 4.15 -13.76 -17.98
CA PRO A 197 5.40 -14.48 -18.16
C PRO A 197 6.52 -13.77 -17.37
N ALA A 198 7.41 -14.53 -16.74
CA ALA A 198 8.56 -13.96 -16.05
C ALA A 198 9.32 -13.02 -17.01
N PRO A 199 9.56 -11.74 -16.65
CA PRO A 199 10.41 -10.90 -17.47
C PRO A 199 11.79 -11.55 -17.50
N VAL A 200 12.26 -11.81 -18.72
CA VAL A 200 13.65 -12.22 -18.94
C VAL A 200 14.49 -11.08 -18.40
N LYS A 201 15.12 -11.28 -17.24
CA LYS A 201 16.04 -10.33 -16.63
C LYS A 201 17.01 -9.88 -17.72
N ALA A 202 16.92 -8.63 -18.18
CA ALA A 202 17.98 -8.05 -18.98
C ALA A 202 19.23 -8.10 -18.10
N ALA A 203 20.22 -8.90 -18.51
CA ALA A 203 21.47 -9.02 -17.80
C ALA A 203 22.02 -7.61 -17.58
N LYS A 204 22.20 -7.23 -16.31
CA LYS A 204 23.00 -6.05 -15.96
C LYS A 204 24.30 -6.16 -16.76
N PRO A 205 24.67 -5.17 -17.60
CA PRO A 205 25.98 -5.18 -18.25
C PRO A 205 27.02 -5.39 -17.16
N ALA A 206 27.84 -6.43 -17.31
CA ALA A 206 28.96 -6.66 -16.43
C ALA A 206 29.75 -5.35 -16.33
N ALA A 207 30.05 -4.94 -15.10
CA ALA A 207 30.99 -3.84 -14.90
C ALA A 207 32.23 -4.11 -15.75
N PRO A 208 32.75 -3.12 -16.50
CA PRO A 208 33.98 -3.32 -17.25
C PRO A 208 35.05 -3.81 -16.28
N ALA A 209 35.69 -4.93 -16.62
CA ALA A 209 36.79 -5.48 -15.85
C ALA A 209 37.83 -4.37 -15.65
N GLU A 210 38.15 -4.06 -14.40
CA GLU A 210 39.29 -3.21 -14.08
C GLU A 210 40.53 -3.93 -14.60
N GLU A 211 41.18 -3.34 -15.61
CA GLU A 211 42.47 -3.80 -16.11
C GLU A 211 43.51 -3.60 -15.01
N PRO A 212 44.27 -4.64 -14.64
CA PRO A 212 45.35 -4.51 -13.67
C PRO A 212 46.47 -3.67 -14.31
N TRP A 213 46.79 -2.54 -13.67
CA TRP A 213 48.11 -1.91 -13.80
C TRP A 213 49.11 -2.61 -12.89
#